data_AF-A0A9Q8P2Q0-F1
#
_entry.id   AF-A0A9Q8P2Q0-F1
#
_cell.length_a   1.000
_cell.length_b   1.000
_cell.length_c   1.000
_cell.angle_alpha   90.00
_cell.angle_beta   90.00
_cell.angle_gamma   90.00
#
_symmetry.space_group_name_H-M   'P 1'
#
loop_
_entity.id
_entity.type
_entity.pdbx_description
1 polymer ?
#
loop_
_entity_poly.entity_id
_entity_poly.type
_entity_poly.pdbx_seq_one_letter_code
_entity_poly.pdbx_strand_id
1 'polypeptide(L)'
;MTAMGSRYERSILVINPNTTTAMTEALQPLIKSLKYTRTHFEFFTAPSGVPSINNEDDAATSAAHCLPVLKPQLSSHDAFLVCCFSQHPLVPQLRSELAKVGSHKPVTGIFEASVSTCLQSINTYDSFGIVSTGSQWEEILGEAVANLFGVEKPERYAGTKTTGLNADELHSTPKEEVDRRMKAATKKLLESGAKAICLGCAAMSGLDSTVREACVEALGEDLGGRVKIVDGVVAGAMYLEGALRAGWGDPPRKNDDDTMWDPELEMM
;
A
#
# COMPACT_ATOMS: atom_id res chain seq x y z
N MET A 1 7.20 -25.88 29.30
CA MET A 1 7.44 -24.88 28.24
C MET A 1 6.21 -24.01 28.18
N THR A 2 6.29 -22.82 28.76
CA THR A 2 5.21 -21.84 28.83
C THR A 2 4.78 -21.43 27.43
N ALA A 3 3.47 -21.50 27.17
CA ALA A 3 2.85 -20.95 25.97
C ALA A 3 3.24 -19.47 25.83
N MET A 4 3.92 -19.12 24.74
CA MET A 4 4.12 -17.73 24.35
C MET A 4 2.77 -17.20 23.86
N GLY A 5 1.93 -16.73 24.79
CA GLY A 5 0.77 -15.91 24.48
C GLY A 5 1.22 -14.78 23.55
N SER A 6 0.47 -14.56 22.46
CA SER A 6 0.86 -13.64 21.39
C SER A 6 1.30 -12.29 21.95
N ARG A 7 2.59 -11.95 21.78
CA ARG A 7 3.18 -10.66 22.17
C ARG A 7 2.52 -9.47 21.43
N TYR A 8 1.77 -9.74 20.37
CA TYR A 8 1.14 -8.74 19.51
C TYR A 8 -0.38 -8.83 19.61
N GLU A 9 -1.03 -7.67 19.61
CA GLU A 9 -2.50 -7.54 19.69
C GLU A 9 -3.17 -7.53 18.32
N ARG A 10 -2.38 -7.25 17.28
CA ARG A 10 -2.82 -7.11 15.91
C ARG A 10 -1.84 -7.81 14.98
N SER A 11 -2.34 -8.31 13.88
CA SER A 11 -1.57 -8.94 12.81
C SER A 11 -2.03 -8.42 11.46
N ILE A 12 -1.08 -7.93 10.66
CA ILE A 12 -1.33 -7.42 9.30
C ILE A 12 -0.51 -8.25 8.32
N LEU A 13 -1.18 -8.85 7.34
CA LEU A 13 -0.50 -9.52 6.24
C LEU A 13 -0.17 -8.51 5.14
N VAL A 14 1.11 -8.30 4.89
CA VAL A 14 1.66 -7.47 3.81
C VAL A 14 1.88 -8.35 2.59
N ILE A 15 1.03 -8.18 1.58
CA ILE A 15 0.94 -9.05 0.41
C ILE A 15 1.68 -8.38 -0.75
N ASN A 16 2.85 -8.88 -1.11
CA ASN A 16 3.40 -8.69 -2.44
C ASN A 16 2.70 -9.67 -3.40
N PRO A 17 1.88 -9.17 -4.34
CA PRO A 17 1.10 -10.06 -5.21
C PRO A 17 1.91 -10.53 -6.44
N ASN A 18 3.18 -10.14 -6.61
CA ASN A 18 4.08 -10.71 -7.61
C ASN A 18 5.00 -11.81 -7.02
N THR A 19 5.69 -12.54 -7.89
CA THR A 19 6.54 -13.68 -7.50
C THR A 19 7.96 -13.31 -7.10
N THR A 20 8.33 -12.02 -7.15
CA THR A 20 9.70 -11.57 -6.90
C THR A 20 9.95 -11.36 -5.41
N THR A 21 10.64 -12.31 -4.76
CA THR A 21 10.96 -12.24 -3.32
C THR A 21 11.73 -10.97 -2.93
N ALA A 22 12.64 -10.50 -3.77
CA ALA A 22 13.40 -9.27 -3.51
C ALA A 22 12.49 -8.04 -3.31
N MET A 23 11.34 -7.98 -3.99
CA MET A 23 10.35 -6.91 -3.78
C MET A 23 9.75 -7.01 -2.37
N THR A 24 9.41 -8.21 -1.91
CA THR A 24 8.91 -8.43 -0.55
C THR A 24 9.95 -8.07 0.51
N GLU A 25 11.20 -8.45 0.29
CA GLU A 25 12.33 -8.11 1.18
C GLU A 25 12.52 -6.60 1.28
N ALA A 26 12.33 -5.85 0.20
CA ALA A 26 12.40 -4.38 0.21
C ALA A 26 11.30 -3.70 1.04
N LEU A 27 10.14 -4.36 1.23
CA LEU A 27 9.05 -3.83 2.08
C LEU A 27 9.37 -3.92 3.58
N GLN A 28 10.16 -4.90 4.01
CA GLN A 28 10.36 -5.18 5.43
C GLN A 28 11.07 -4.03 6.18
N PRO A 29 12.18 -3.44 5.67
CA PRO A 29 12.82 -2.30 6.32
C PRO A 29 11.90 -1.10 6.46
N LEU A 30 11.06 -0.86 5.45
CA LEU A 30 10.11 0.24 5.43
C LEU A 30 9.07 0.08 6.55
N ILE A 31 8.40 -1.07 6.62
CA ILE A 31 7.43 -1.36 7.69
C ILE A 31 8.11 -1.33 9.07
N LYS A 32 9.32 -1.91 9.19
CA LYS A 32 10.07 -1.91 10.45
C LYS A 32 10.42 -0.49 10.93
N SER A 33 10.67 0.44 10.00
CA SER A 33 10.99 1.83 10.31
C SER A 33 9.83 2.59 11.00
N LEU A 34 8.59 2.10 10.84
CA LEU A 34 7.39 2.68 11.46
C LEU A 34 7.29 2.38 12.97
N LYS A 35 8.10 1.45 13.49
CA LYS A 35 8.24 1.16 14.93
C LYS A 35 6.94 0.79 15.64
N TYR A 36 6.03 0.09 14.96
CA TYR A 36 4.87 -0.51 15.63
C TYR A 36 5.32 -1.59 16.61
N THR A 37 4.82 -1.52 17.85
CA THR A 37 5.23 -2.41 18.96
C THR A 37 4.15 -3.41 19.36
N ARG A 38 2.88 -3.13 19.04
CA ARG A 38 1.71 -3.97 19.37
C ARG A 38 1.08 -4.63 18.14
N THR A 39 1.71 -4.47 16.97
CA THR A 39 1.23 -4.97 15.69
C THR A 39 2.32 -5.80 15.03
N HIS A 40 2.00 -7.05 14.74
CA HIS A 40 2.82 -7.95 13.95
C HIS A 40 2.55 -7.71 12.47
N PHE A 41 3.61 -7.64 11.67
CA PHE A 41 3.52 -7.62 10.22
C PHE A 41 4.13 -8.91 9.70
N GLU A 42 3.32 -9.69 8.99
CA GLU A 42 3.76 -10.87 8.25
C GLU A 42 3.82 -10.51 6.77
N PHE A 43 4.69 -11.17 6.01
CA PHE A 43 4.92 -10.86 4.61
C PHE A 43 4.63 -12.06 3.72
N PHE A 44 3.92 -11.81 2.63
CA PHE A 44 3.57 -12.80 1.63
C PHE A 44 4.16 -12.40 0.28
N THR A 45 4.73 -13.38 -0.42
CA THR A 45 5.11 -13.29 -1.85
C THR A 45 4.24 -14.27 -2.61
N ALA A 46 3.74 -13.88 -3.79
CA ALA A 46 2.97 -14.81 -4.61
C ALA A 46 3.81 -16.04 -4.97
N PRO A 47 3.30 -17.28 -4.78
CA PRO A 47 4.09 -18.48 -5.06
C PRO A 47 4.19 -18.79 -6.57
N SER A 48 3.32 -18.20 -7.38
CA SER A 48 3.27 -18.36 -8.84
C SER A 48 2.54 -17.16 -9.46
N GLY A 49 2.55 -17.06 -10.79
CA GLY A 49 1.98 -15.93 -11.52
C GLY A 49 3.07 -15.08 -12.17
N VAL A 50 2.93 -13.76 -12.09
CA VAL A 50 3.83 -12.81 -12.77
C VAL A 50 4.97 -12.32 -11.85
N PRO A 51 6.21 -12.17 -12.37
CA PRO A 51 7.34 -11.64 -11.59
C PRO A 51 7.27 -10.14 -11.36
N SER A 52 6.67 -9.39 -12.30
CA SER A 52 6.36 -7.98 -12.18
C SER A 52 4.96 -7.74 -12.75
N ILE A 53 4.21 -6.83 -12.12
CA ILE A 53 2.89 -6.43 -12.59
C ILE A 53 3.06 -5.11 -13.33
N ASN A 54 2.82 -5.11 -14.64
CA ASN A 54 3.06 -3.96 -15.50
C ASN A 54 1.81 -3.49 -16.25
N ASN A 55 0.67 -4.16 -16.07
CA ASN A 55 -0.64 -3.82 -16.62
C ASN A 55 -1.77 -4.53 -15.85
N GLU A 56 -3.01 -4.37 -16.29
CA GLU A 56 -4.21 -4.96 -15.70
C GLU A 56 -4.30 -6.48 -15.89
N ASP A 57 -3.83 -7.02 -17.03
CA ASP A 57 -3.81 -8.47 -17.29
C ASP A 57 -2.84 -9.18 -16.33
N ASP A 58 -1.69 -8.58 -16.08
CA ASP A 58 -0.72 -9.03 -15.07
C ASP A 58 -1.35 -8.98 -13.67
N ALA A 59 -2.08 -7.91 -13.35
CA ALA A 59 -2.75 -7.76 -12.05
C ALA A 59 -3.88 -8.80 -11.86
N ALA A 60 -4.64 -9.09 -12.92
CA ALA A 60 -5.66 -10.13 -12.93
C ALA A 60 -5.04 -11.53 -12.75
N THR A 61 -3.97 -11.81 -13.49
CA THR A 61 -3.20 -13.06 -13.38
C THR A 61 -2.64 -13.22 -11.96
N SER A 62 -1.96 -12.19 -11.45
CA SER A 62 -1.45 -12.13 -10.09
C SER A 62 -2.53 -12.43 -9.04
N ALA A 63 -3.70 -11.79 -9.13
CA ALA A 63 -4.80 -12.04 -8.20
C ALA A 63 -5.32 -13.48 -8.27
N ALA A 64 -5.46 -14.04 -9.47
CA ALA A 64 -5.89 -15.42 -9.67
C ALA A 64 -4.92 -16.45 -9.04
N HIS A 65 -3.62 -16.16 -9.05
CA HIS A 65 -2.61 -17.00 -8.41
C HIS A 65 -2.52 -16.77 -6.89
N CYS A 66 -2.72 -15.55 -6.41
CA CYS A 66 -2.65 -15.22 -4.98
C CYS A 66 -3.85 -15.74 -4.19
N LEU A 67 -5.07 -15.53 -4.72
CA LEU A 67 -6.31 -15.73 -3.96
C LEU A 67 -6.45 -17.15 -3.37
N PRO A 68 -6.23 -18.26 -4.11
CA PRO A 68 -6.36 -19.60 -3.57
C PRO A 68 -5.42 -19.88 -2.38
N VAL A 69 -4.24 -19.26 -2.37
CA VAL A 69 -3.22 -19.45 -1.33
C VAL A 69 -3.47 -18.54 -0.13
N LEU A 70 -4.08 -17.38 -0.34
CA LEU A 70 -4.45 -16.44 0.72
C LEU A 70 -5.74 -16.84 1.45
N LYS A 71 -6.69 -17.50 0.78
CA LYS A 71 -7.97 -17.94 1.39
C LYS A 71 -7.80 -18.67 2.73
N PRO A 72 -6.92 -19.69 2.85
CA PRO A 72 -6.70 -20.37 4.13
C PRO A 72 -6.07 -19.49 5.21
N GLN A 73 -5.41 -18.38 4.84
CA GLN A 73 -4.72 -17.47 5.74
C GLN A 73 -5.60 -16.31 6.24
N LEU A 74 -6.83 -16.18 5.71
CA LEU A 74 -7.75 -15.10 6.07
C LEU A 74 -8.16 -15.11 7.55
N SER A 75 -8.18 -16.30 8.16
CA SER A 75 -8.45 -16.46 9.60
C SER A 75 -7.24 -16.09 10.47
N SER A 76 -6.02 -16.22 9.95
CA SER A 76 -4.76 -16.08 10.70
C SER A 76 -4.33 -14.63 10.93
N HIS A 77 -4.87 -13.67 10.18
CA HIS A 77 -4.50 -12.26 10.24
C HIS A 77 -5.71 -11.38 10.55
N ASP A 78 -5.48 -10.16 11.03
CA ASP A 78 -6.55 -9.22 11.39
C ASP A 78 -6.79 -8.18 10.30
N ALA A 79 -5.81 -7.94 9.41
CA ALA A 79 -5.93 -7.06 8.25
C ALA A 79 -4.99 -7.46 7.10
N PHE A 80 -5.25 -6.94 5.89
CA PHE A 80 -4.52 -7.31 4.69
C PHE A 80 -4.15 -6.08 3.85
N LEU A 81 -2.87 -5.93 3.54
CA LEU A 81 -2.32 -4.86 2.72
C LEU A 81 -1.84 -5.43 1.38
N VAL A 82 -2.43 -5.02 0.26
CA VAL A 82 -1.99 -5.42 -1.09
C VAL A 82 -0.99 -4.41 -1.65
N CYS A 83 0.27 -4.83 -1.79
CA CYS A 83 1.41 -4.01 -2.20
C CYS A 83 1.64 -4.02 -3.72
N CYS A 84 0.60 -3.68 -4.49
CA CYS A 84 0.72 -3.31 -5.89
C CYS A 84 0.04 -1.95 -6.08
N PHE A 85 0.72 -0.99 -6.72
CA PHE A 85 0.18 0.34 -6.95
C PHE A 85 -0.67 0.32 -8.23
N SER A 86 -1.87 -0.23 -8.11
CA SER A 86 -2.88 -0.28 -9.16
C SER A 86 -4.26 -0.43 -8.53
N GLN A 87 -5.33 -0.33 -9.33
CA GLN A 87 -6.65 -0.79 -8.92
C GLN A 87 -6.68 -2.33 -8.87
N HIS A 88 -5.92 -2.91 -7.96
CA HIS A 88 -5.58 -4.33 -8.00
C HIS A 88 -6.81 -5.20 -7.65
N PRO A 89 -7.19 -6.19 -8.49
CA PRO A 89 -8.41 -6.97 -8.29
C PRO A 89 -8.39 -7.84 -7.02
N LEU A 90 -7.21 -8.17 -6.51
CA LEU A 90 -7.07 -8.91 -5.24
C LEU A 90 -7.72 -8.19 -4.04
N VAL A 91 -7.75 -6.86 -4.00
CA VAL A 91 -8.34 -6.10 -2.89
C VAL A 91 -9.83 -6.41 -2.72
N PRO A 92 -10.71 -6.15 -3.71
CA PRO A 92 -12.13 -6.48 -3.59
C PRO A 92 -12.38 -7.99 -3.48
N GLN A 93 -11.54 -8.83 -4.08
CA GLN A 93 -11.65 -10.29 -3.94
C GLN A 93 -11.43 -10.75 -2.49
N LEU A 94 -10.40 -10.26 -1.81
CA LEU A 94 -10.16 -10.59 -0.40
C LEU A 94 -11.31 -10.08 0.50
N ARG A 95 -11.81 -8.86 0.26
CA ARG A 95 -13.00 -8.34 0.96
C ARG A 95 -14.22 -9.26 0.76
N SER A 96 -14.44 -9.73 -0.47
CA SER A 96 -15.53 -10.66 -0.79
C SER A 96 -15.39 -12.00 -0.08
N GLU A 97 -14.18 -12.59 -0.05
CA GLU A 97 -13.94 -13.85 0.65
C GLU A 97 -14.12 -13.72 2.17
N LEU A 98 -13.70 -12.61 2.77
CA LEU A 98 -13.94 -12.32 4.20
C LEU A 98 -15.45 -12.18 4.48
N ALA A 99 -16.17 -11.45 3.64
CA ALA A 99 -17.61 -11.26 3.80
C ALA A 99 -18.40 -12.58 3.72
N LYS A 100 -17.97 -13.54 2.89
CA LYS A 100 -18.60 -14.87 2.78
C LYS A 100 -18.56 -15.66 4.08
N VAL A 101 -17.59 -15.39 4.96
CA VAL A 101 -17.46 -16.03 6.27
C VAL A 101 -17.91 -15.13 7.42
N GLY A 102 -18.60 -14.02 7.12
CA GLY A 102 -19.07 -13.06 8.12
C GLY A 102 -17.97 -12.22 8.77
N SER A 103 -16.78 -12.19 8.17
CA SER A 103 -15.66 -11.39 8.66
C SER A 103 -15.66 -9.98 8.04
N HIS A 104 -15.33 -9.00 8.86
CA HIS A 104 -15.25 -7.58 8.49
C HIS A 104 -13.83 -7.02 8.53
N LYS A 105 -12.82 -7.90 8.58
CA LYS A 105 -11.40 -7.52 8.63
C LYS A 105 -11.01 -6.56 7.50
N PRO A 106 -10.33 -5.44 7.80
CA PRO A 106 -10.02 -4.44 6.80
C PRO A 106 -8.99 -4.95 5.78
N VAL A 107 -9.23 -4.63 4.51
CA VAL A 107 -8.32 -4.88 3.39
C VAL A 107 -8.12 -3.57 2.64
N THR A 108 -6.90 -3.22 2.28
CA THR A 108 -6.60 -2.10 1.38
C THR A 108 -5.43 -2.44 0.47
N GLY A 109 -5.39 -1.86 -0.72
CA GLY A 109 -4.22 -1.72 -1.56
C GLY A 109 -3.47 -0.42 -1.28
N ILE A 110 -2.20 -0.40 -1.70
CA ILE A 110 -1.34 0.79 -1.55
C ILE A 110 -1.77 1.93 -2.48
N PHE A 111 -2.47 1.65 -3.57
CA PHE A 111 -3.02 2.65 -4.49
C PHE A 111 -4.06 3.54 -3.80
N GLU A 112 -5.15 2.97 -3.31
CA GLU A 112 -6.22 3.74 -2.68
C GLU A 112 -5.78 4.38 -1.35
N ALA A 113 -4.88 3.72 -0.62
CA ALA A 113 -4.30 4.26 0.62
C ALA A 113 -3.47 5.52 0.34
N SER A 114 -2.67 5.51 -0.74
CA SER A 114 -1.88 6.67 -1.15
C SER A 114 -2.76 7.83 -1.57
N VAL A 115 -3.73 7.58 -2.45
CA VAL A 115 -4.66 8.61 -2.95
C VAL A 115 -5.41 9.24 -1.78
N SER A 116 -5.96 8.43 -0.87
CA SER A 116 -6.69 8.93 0.30
C SER A 116 -5.80 9.78 1.22
N THR A 117 -4.57 9.33 1.48
CA THR A 117 -3.61 10.06 2.33
C THR A 117 -3.19 11.38 1.69
N CYS A 118 -2.95 11.40 0.38
CA CYS A 118 -2.68 12.62 -0.37
C CYS A 118 -3.83 13.63 -0.21
N LEU A 119 -5.08 13.23 -0.46
CA LEU A 119 -6.25 14.10 -0.35
C LEU A 119 -6.49 14.64 1.06
N GLN A 120 -6.17 13.86 2.09
CA GLN A 120 -6.25 14.27 3.50
C GLN A 120 -5.14 15.24 3.92
N SER A 121 -4.00 15.22 3.21
CA SER A 121 -2.79 15.97 3.59
C SER A 121 -2.65 17.34 2.91
N ILE A 122 -3.57 17.69 2.02
CA ILE A 122 -3.60 18.94 1.24
C ILE A 122 -4.97 19.61 1.36
N ASN A 123 -5.09 20.87 0.92
CA ASN A 123 -6.38 21.56 0.98
C ASN A 123 -7.39 20.96 0.01
N THR A 124 -8.67 21.25 0.23
CA THR A 124 -9.78 20.71 -0.58
C THR A 124 -9.75 21.16 -2.04
N TYR A 125 -9.09 22.29 -2.34
CA TYR A 125 -8.89 22.83 -3.69
C TYR A 125 -7.53 22.47 -4.30
N ASP A 126 -6.67 21.76 -3.56
CA ASP A 126 -5.39 21.29 -4.07
C ASP A 126 -5.53 19.91 -4.70
N SER A 127 -4.62 19.62 -5.65
CA SER A 127 -4.56 18.36 -6.39
C SER A 127 -3.34 17.53 -5.99
N PHE A 128 -3.45 16.21 -6.14
CA PHE A 128 -2.33 15.28 -6.01
C PHE A 128 -1.90 14.78 -7.40
N GLY A 129 -0.66 14.32 -7.52
CA GLY A 129 -0.14 13.63 -8.71
C GLY A 129 0.47 12.28 -8.34
N ILE A 130 0.66 11.41 -9.33
CA ILE A 130 1.31 10.11 -9.14
C ILE A 130 2.56 10.05 -10.01
N VAL A 131 3.71 9.72 -9.42
CA VAL A 131 4.93 9.38 -10.17
C VAL A 131 5.01 7.86 -10.26
N SER A 132 5.06 7.30 -11.47
CA SER A 132 5.03 5.84 -11.69
C SER A 132 6.16 5.34 -12.61
N THR A 133 6.16 4.04 -12.90
CA THR A 133 7.21 3.29 -13.62
C THR A 133 7.06 3.39 -15.13
N GLY A 134 6.60 2.32 -15.79
CA GLY A 134 6.46 2.22 -17.25
C GLY A 134 5.41 3.18 -17.80
N SER A 135 5.57 3.60 -19.05
CA SER A 135 4.72 4.63 -19.67
C SER A 135 3.24 4.27 -19.73
N GLN A 136 2.92 2.98 -19.81
CA GLN A 136 1.54 2.48 -19.82
C GLN A 136 0.77 2.88 -18.54
N TRP A 137 1.47 3.08 -17.42
CA TRP A 137 0.82 3.45 -16.17
C TRP A 137 0.20 4.85 -16.17
N GLU A 138 0.52 5.74 -17.13
CA GLU A 138 -0.16 7.05 -17.20
C GLU A 138 -1.65 6.90 -17.49
N GLU A 139 -2.01 6.02 -18.43
CA GLU A 139 -3.39 5.74 -18.81
C GLU A 139 -4.07 4.87 -17.75
N ILE A 140 -3.44 3.73 -17.40
CA ILE A 140 -3.97 2.75 -16.43
C ILE A 140 -4.28 3.40 -15.08
N LEU A 141 -3.36 4.23 -14.54
CA LEU A 141 -3.61 4.91 -13.27
C LEU A 141 -4.59 6.08 -13.43
N GLY A 142 -4.66 6.69 -14.61
CA GLY A 142 -5.70 7.67 -14.94
C GLY A 142 -7.10 7.07 -14.80
N GLU A 143 -7.33 5.92 -15.43
CA GLU A 143 -8.60 5.17 -15.33
C GLU A 143 -8.86 4.67 -13.91
N ALA A 144 -7.85 4.13 -13.23
CA ALA A 144 -7.96 3.68 -11.85
C ALA A 144 -8.39 4.81 -10.91
N VAL A 145 -7.85 6.03 -11.07
CA VAL A 145 -8.24 7.19 -10.26
C VAL A 145 -9.65 7.64 -10.64
N ALA A 146 -10.00 7.69 -11.93
CA ALA A 146 -11.37 8.00 -12.36
C ALA A 146 -12.39 7.04 -11.74
N ASN A 147 -12.11 5.73 -11.78
CA ASN A 147 -12.94 4.69 -11.17
C ASN A 147 -13.04 4.85 -9.64
N LEU A 148 -11.92 5.16 -8.96
CA LEU A 148 -11.90 5.35 -7.51
C LEU A 148 -12.78 6.53 -7.07
N PHE A 149 -12.81 7.61 -7.86
CA PHE A 149 -13.63 8.78 -7.58
C PHE A 149 -15.07 8.66 -8.13
N GLY A 150 -15.32 7.71 -9.03
CA GLY A 150 -16.61 7.58 -9.72
C GLY A 150 -16.90 8.72 -10.71
N VAL A 151 -15.86 9.40 -11.22
CA VAL A 151 -15.97 10.47 -12.22
C VAL A 151 -14.84 10.37 -13.24
N GLU A 152 -15.13 10.63 -14.52
CA GLU A 152 -14.14 10.48 -15.61
C GLU A 152 -12.92 11.40 -15.47
N LYS A 153 -13.10 12.61 -14.93
CA LYS A 153 -12.05 13.62 -14.79
C LYS A 153 -12.05 14.23 -13.39
N PRO A 154 -11.37 13.59 -12.41
CA PRO A 154 -11.30 14.11 -11.05
C PRO A 154 -10.51 15.42 -10.99
N GLU A 155 -11.14 16.52 -10.57
CA GLU A 155 -10.50 17.85 -10.52
C GLU A 155 -9.26 17.90 -9.60
N ARG A 156 -9.25 17.06 -8.57
CA ARG A 156 -8.16 16.97 -7.58
C ARG A 156 -7.02 16.05 -7.99
N TYR A 157 -6.97 15.63 -9.26
CA TYR A 157 -5.93 14.77 -9.80
C TYR A 157 -5.16 15.49 -10.91
N ALA A 158 -3.89 15.83 -10.63
CA ALA A 158 -2.98 16.50 -11.55
C ALA A 158 -2.43 15.55 -12.64
N GLY A 159 -2.79 14.28 -12.60
CA GLY A 159 -2.35 13.24 -13.53
C GLY A 159 -1.28 12.30 -12.98
N THR A 160 -0.88 11.36 -13.83
CA THR A 160 0.27 10.47 -13.61
C THR A 160 1.39 10.87 -14.54
N LYS A 161 2.64 10.82 -14.05
CA LYS A 161 3.84 10.95 -14.87
C LYS A 161 4.80 9.82 -14.58
N THR A 162 5.41 9.30 -15.64
CA THR A 162 6.20 8.07 -15.58
C THR A 162 7.69 8.30 -15.76
N THR A 163 8.50 7.39 -15.21
CA THR A 163 9.93 7.32 -15.54
C THR A 163 10.16 6.66 -16.90
N GLY A 164 9.18 5.88 -17.39
CA GLY A 164 9.34 5.06 -18.60
C GLY A 164 10.26 3.84 -18.40
N LEU A 165 10.60 3.51 -17.14
CA LEU A 165 11.26 2.26 -16.77
C LEU A 165 10.21 1.35 -16.13
N ASN A 166 10.15 0.08 -16.51
CA ASN A 166 9.31 -0.91 -15.82
C ASN A 166 9.80 -1.15 -14.39
N ALA A 167 8.96 -1.79 -13.57
CA ALA A 167 9.24 -1.94 -12.14
C ALA A 167 10.50 -2.79 -11.86
N ASP A 168 10.78 -3.79 -12.70
CA ASP A 168 11.98 -4.62 -12.63
C ASP A 168 13.25 -3.87 -13.09
N GLU A 169 13.11 -2.94 -14.04
CA GLU A 169 14.21 -2.12 -14.56
C GLU A 169 14.69 -1.06 -13.56
N LEU A 170 13.84 -0.63 -12.61
CA LEU A 170 14.21 0.34 -11.58
C LEU A 170 15.41 -0.12 -10.73
N HIS A 171 15.57 -1.42 -10.51
CA HIS A 171 16.66 -1.96 -9.69
C HIS A 171 17.95 -2.21 -10.47
N SER A 172 17.87 -2.40 -11.79
CA SER A 172 19.02 -2.68 -12.65
C SER A 172 19.56 -1.42 -13.35
N THR A 173 18.75 -0.37 -13.45
CA THR A 173 19.15 0.92 -14.02
C THR A 173 20.06 1.70 -13.05
N PRO A 174 21.12 2.38 -13.53
CA PRO A 174 21.96 3.23 -12.68
C PRO A 174 21.12 4.26 -11.90
N LYS A 175 21.45 4.44 -10.61
CA LYS A 175 20.70 5.31 -9.70
C LYS A 175 20.56 6.72 -10.24
N GLU A 176 21.61 7.27 -10.85
CA GLU A 176 21.61 8.62 -11.40
C GLU A 176 20.57 8.79 -12.51
N GLU A 177 20.36 7.75 -13.33
CA GLU A 177 19.36 7.76 -14.40
C GLU A 177 17.95 7.59 -13.85
N VAL A 178 17.75 6.71 -12.85
CA VAL A 178 16.47 6.59 -12.13
C VAL A 178 16.10 7.93 -11.50
N ASP A 179 17.04 8.56 -10.79
CA ASP A 179 16.82 9.84 -10.12
C ASP A 179 16.49 10.94 -11.13
N ARG A 180 17.24 11.03 -12.23
CA ARG A 180 16.98 12.01 -13.30
C ARG A 180 15.56 11.88 -13.86
N ARG A 181 15.10 10.65 -14.13
CA ARG A 181 13.76 10.40 -14.68
C ARG A 181 12.66 10.64 -13.64
N MET A 182 12.86 10.22 -12.40
CA MET A 182 11.95 10.49 -11.28
C MET A 182 11.78 12.01 -11.05
N LYS A 183 12.88 12.77 -11.04
CA LYS A 183 12.84 14.22 -10.93
C LYS A 183 12.08 14.84 -12.09
N ALA A 184 12.33 14.42 -13.33
CA ALA A 184 11.63 14.92 -14.50
C ALA A 184 10.11 14.65 -14.45
N ALA A 185 9.69 13.44 -14.06
CA ALA A 185 8.28 13.08 -13.89
C ALA A 185 7.62 13.92 -12.78
N THR A 186 8.30 14.07 -11.64
CA THR A 186 7.82 14.89 -10.52
C THR A 186 7.61 16.34 -10.93
N LYS A 187 8.59 16.96 -11.60
CA LYS A 187 8.50 18.37 -12.02
C LYS A 187 7.29 18.64 -12.92
N LYS A 188 6.98 17.75 -13.85
CA LYS A 188 5.78 17.85 -14.70
C LYS A 188 4.46 17.84 -13.90
N LEU A 189 4.40 17.08 -12.80
CA LEU A 189 3.23 17.09 -11.91
C LEU A 189 3.14 18.40 -11.12
N LEU A 190 4.26 18.96 -10.71
CA LEU A 190 4.31 20.26 -10.03
C LEU A 190 3.88 21.41 -10.96
N GLU A 191 4.30 21.36 -12.23
CA GLU A 191 3.82 22.27 -13.28
C GLU A 191 2.30 22.15 -13.48
N SER A 192 1.74 20.96 -13.28
CA SER A 192 0.31 20.68 -13.32
C SER A 192 -0.42 21.02 -12.00
N GLY A 193 0.27 21.62 -11.03
CA GLY A 193 -0.30 22.12 -9.78
C GLY A 193 -0.34 21.13 -8.60
N ALA A 194 0.29 19.96 -8.71
CA ALA A 194 0.29 18.97 -7.64
C ALA A 194 0.90 19.51 -6.33
N LYS A 195 0.17 19.35 -5.21
CA LYS A 195 0.64 19.66 -3.84
C LYS A 195 0.96 18.42 -3.02
N ALA A 196 0.60 17.25 -3.52
CA ALA A 196 1.01 15.95 -3.00
C ALA A 196 1.43 15.03 -4.14
N ILE A 197 2.42 14.17 -3.89
CA ILE A 197 2.94 13.19 -4.83
C ILE A 197 2.82 11.80 -4.22
N CYS A 198 2.11 10.90 -4.89
CA CYS A 198 2.15 9.46 -4.61
C CYS A 198 3.39 8.84 -5.27
N LEU A 199 4.10 7.99 -4.53
CA LEU A 199 5.05 7.04 -5.11
C LEU A 199 4.27 5.86 -5.71
N GLY A 200 4.15 5.85 -7.04
CA GLY A 200 3.26 5.01 -7.82
C GLY A 200 3.73 3.58 -8.06
N CYS A 201 4.63 3.06 -7.23
CA CYS A 201 5.10 1.69 -7.29
C CYS A 201 5.71 1.26 -5.95
N ALA A 202 5.50 0.00 -5.55
CA ALA A 202 6.16 -0.56 -4.36
C ALA A 202 7.69 -0.55 -4.46
N ALA A 203 8.24 -0.70 -5.68
CA ALA A 203 9.68 -0.61 -5.92
C ALA A 203 10.25 0.82 -5.72
N MET A 204 9.40 1.85 -5.68
CA MET A 204 9.80 3.23 -5.42
C MET A 204 9.83 3.57 -3.93
N SER A 205 9.50 2.62 -3.06
CA SER A 205 9.55 2.82 -1.62
C SER A 205 10.95 3.25 -1.15
N GLY A 206 11.01 4.34 -0.38
CA GLY A 206 12.27 4.95 0.06
C GLY A 206 12.93 5.91 -0.94
N LEU A 207 12.29 6.19 -2.09
CA LEU A 207 12.73 7.22 -3.04
C LEU A 207 12.11 8.60 -2.76
N ASP A 208 11.59 8.82 -1.55
CA ASP A 208 11.00 10.08 -1.11
C ASP A 208 12.00 11.25 -1.17
N SER A 209 13.29 10.98 -0.91
CA SER A 209 14.37 11.97 -1.03
C SER A 209 14.52 12.50 -2.46
N THR A 210 14.53 11.63 -3.46
CA THR A 210 14.62 12.02 -4.89
C THR A 210 13.44 12.90 -5.30
N VAL A 211 12.22 12.56 -4.87
CA VAL A 211 11.02 13.37 -5.14
C VAL A 211 11.10 14.70 -4.40
N ARG A 212 11.57 14.71 -3.14
CA ARG A 212 11.77 15.94 -2.35
C ARG A 212 12.75 16.89 -3.03
N GLU A 213 13.88 16.39 -3.50
CA GLU A 213 14.86 17.17 -4.25
C GLU A 213 14.22 17.79 -5.50
N ALA A 214 13.42 17.02 -6.26
CA ALA A 214 12.71 17.55 -7.41
C ALA A 214 11.77 18.71 -7.06
N CYS A 215 11.05 18.59 -5.93
CA CYS A 215 10.16 19.64 -5.43
C CYS A 215 10.92 20.91 -5.06
N VAL A 216 12.04 20.78 -4.35
CA VAL A 216 12.88 21.93 -3.95
C VAL A 216 13.53 22.57 -5.18
N GLU A 217 14.04 21.79 -6.14
CA GLU A 217 14.61 22.31 -7.38
C GLU A 217 13.60 23.11 -8.21
N ALA A 218 12.32 22.71 -8.22
CA ALA A 218 11.28 23.35 -9.03
C ALA A 218 10.60 24.55 -8.34
N LEU A 219 10.39 24.48 -7.03
CA LEU A 219 9.56 25.42 -6.28
C LEU A 219 10.33 26.21 -5.20
N GLY A 220 11.62 25.91 -5.00
CA GLY A 220 12.43 26.44 -3.91
C GLY A 220 12.19 25.72 -2.58
N GLU A 221 13.01 26.02 -1.57
CA GLU A 221 13.02 25.34 -0.26
C GLU A 221 11.65 25.40 0.45
N ASP A 222 11.01 26.57 0.51
CA ASP A 222 9.77 26.74 1.26
C ASP A 222 8.59 26.01 0.60
N LEU A 223 8.27 26.34 -0.65
CA LEU A 223 7.14 25.70 -1.34
C LEU A 223 7.43 24.23 -1.68
N GLY A 224 8.66 23.92 -2.11
CA GLY A 224 9.10 22.57 -2.38
C GLY A 224 9.10 21.69 -1.13
N GLY A 225 9.47 22.22 0.04
CA GLY A 225 9.42 21.53 1.33
C GLY A 225 7.99 21.26 1.83
N ARG A 226 7.00 22.02 1.38
CA ARG A 226 5.58 21.84 1.75
C ARG A 226 4.87 20.75 0.96
N VAL A 227 5.35 20.39 -0.22
CA VAL A 227 4.76 19.31 -1.04
C VAL A 227 4.74 18.01 -0.24
N LYS A 228 3.60 17.34 -0.16
CA LYS A 228 3.48 16.07 0.55
C LYS A 228 3.98 14.93 -0.34
N ILE A 229 4.73 14.01 0.22
CA ILE A 229 5.22 12.83 -0.49
C ILE A 229 4.68 11.63 0.27
N VAL A 230 3.97 10.76 -0.44
CA VAL A 230 3.24 9.64 0.16
C VAL A 230 3.77 8.35 -0.44
N ASP A 231 4.36 7.53 0.43
CA ASP A 231 4.65 6.13 0.17
C ASP A 231 3.40 5.29 0.47
N GLY A 232 2.96 4.50 -0.51
CA GLY A 232 1.71 3.74 -0.38
C GLY A 232 1.76 2.59 0.60
N VAL A 233 2.93 2.00 0.82
CA VAL A 233 3.11 0.93 1.82
C VAL A 233 3.00 1.52 3.23
N VAL A 234 3.62 2.69 3.46
CA VAL A 234 3.47 3.43 4.71
C VAL A 234 2.02 3.86 4.93
N ALA A 235 1.40 4.47 3.92
CA ALA A 235 0.00 4.91 3.99
C ALA A 235 -0.96 3.76 4.28
N GLY A 236 -0.77 2.62 3.61
CA GLY A 236 -1.58 1.42 3.83
C GLY A 236 -1.41 0.84 5.23
N ALA A 237 -0.17 0.73 5.72
CA ALA A 237 0.10 0.27 7.08
C ALA A 237 -0.52 1.20 8.14
N MET A 238 -0.40 2.52 7.96
CA MET A 238 -1.02 3.52 8.84
C MET A 238 -2.55 3.40 8.85
N TYR A 239 -3.17 3.28 7.67
CA TYR A 239 -4.62 3.13 7.56
C TYR A 239 -5.11 1.87 8.26
N LEU A 240 -4.49 0.71 8.00
CA LEU A 240 -4.92 -0.56 8.60
C LEU A 240 -4.70 -0.59 10.11
N GLU A 241 -3.57 -0.09 10.61
CA GLU A 241 -3.35 0.03 12.05
C GLU A 241 -4.40 0.95 12.69
N GLY A 242 -4.69 2.09 12.07
CA GLY A 242 -5.73 3.01 12.52
C GLY A 242 -7.11 2.36 12.55
N ALA A 243 -7.47 1.64 11.48
CA ALA A 243 -8.75 0.93 11.36
C ALA A 243 -8.90 -0.13 12.46
N LEU A 244 -7.88 -0.96 12.68
CA LEU A 244 -7.90 -1.97 13.73
C LEU A 244 -7.99 -1.35 15.13
N ARG A 245 -7.31 -0.21 15.37
CA ARG A 245 -7.41 0.54 16.63
C ARG A 245 -8.79 1.18 16.84
N ALA A 246 -9.47 1.54 15.76
CA ALA A 246 -10.84 2.04 15.78
C ALA A 246 -11.88 0.91 15.95
N GLY A 247 -11.45 -0.35 16.05
CA GLY A 247 -12.34 -1.50 16.18
C GLY A 247 -12.95 -1.96 14.87
N TRP A 248 -12.36 -1.61 13.72
CA TRP A 248 -12.79 -2.14 12.43
C TRP A 248 -12.24 -3.55 12.26
N GLY A 249 -13.11 -4.51 11.99
CA GLY A 249 -12.74 -5.91 11.86
C GLY A 249 -13.62 -6.81 12.72
N ASP A 250 -13.12 -8.02 12.92
CA ASP A 250 -13.76 -8.99 13.81
C ASP A 250 -13.42 -8.66 15.27
N PRO A 251 -14.26 -9.05 16.24
CA PRO A 251 -13.90 -8.97 17.64
C PRO A 251 -12.56 -9.70 17.90
N PRO A 252 -11.75 -9.22 18.87
CA PRO A 252 -10.45 -9.83 19.15
C PRO A 252 -10.62 -11.33 19.40
N ARG A 253 -9.68 -12.12 18.87
CA ARG A 253 -9.63 -13.56 19.12
C ARG A 253 -9.60 -13.74 20.63
N LYS A 254 -10.54 -14.51 21.19
CA LYS A 254 -10.50 -14.88 22.60
C LYS A 254 -9.14 -15.53 22.85
N ASN A 255 -8.41 -15.06 23.85
CA ASN A 255 -7.21 -15.76 24.27
C ASN A 255 -7.64 -17.15 24.77
N ASP A 256 -6.86 -18.19 24.48
CA ASP A 256 -7.12 -19.52 25.04
C ASP A 256 -7.13 -19.50 26.59
N ASP A 257 -6.49 -18.49 27.21
CA ASP A 257 -6.48 -18.25 28.66
C ASP A 257 -7.82 -17.73 29.22
N ASP A 258 -8.71 -17.16 28.41
CA ASP A 258 -10.05 -16.70 28.86
C ASP A 258 -11.05 -17.86 29.06
N THR A 259 -10.60 -19.12 28.90
CA THR A 259 -11.41 -20.31 29.17
C THR A 259 -11.32 -20.81 30.62
N MET A 260 -10.46 -20.21 31.47
CA MET A 260 -10.46 -20.45 32.92
C MET A 260 -11.37 -19.47 33.66
N TRP A 261 -12.65 -19.44 33.29
CA TRP A 261 -13.67 -18.94 34.22
C TRP A 261 -14.41 -20.17 34.78
N ASP A 262 -13.99 -20.58 35.97
CA ASP A 262 -14.65 -21.63 36.76
C ASP A 262 -15.52 -20.96 37.83
N PRO A 263 -16.87 -20.98 37.67
CA PRO A 263 -17.78 -20.40 38.65
C PRO A 263 -17.82 -21.15 40.00
N GLU A 264 -17.17 -22.32 40.15
CA GLU A 264 -17.14 -23.06 41.42
C GLU A 264 -16.08 -22.53 42.41
N LEU A 265 -15.09 -21.76 41.95
CA LEU A 265 -14.00 -21.24 42.78
C LEU A 265 -14.32 -19.95 43.57
N GLU A 266 -15.46 -19.30 43.32
CA GLU A 266 -15.90 -18.10 44.06
C GLU A 266 -16.84 -18.40 45.25
N MET A 267 -17.15 -19.68 45.49
CA MET A 267 -18.04 -20.13 46.57
C MET A 267 -17.33 -20.85 47.74
N MET A 268 -16.00 -20.70 47.86
CA MET A 268 -15.23 -21.12 49.04
C MET A 268 -14.59 -19.92 49.73
#